data_AF-A0A516AFW4-F1
#
_entry.id   AF-A0A516AFW4-F1
#
_cell.length_a   1.000
_cell.length_b   1.000
_cell.length_c   1.000
_cell.angle_alpha   90.00
_cell.angle_beta   90.00
_cell.angle_gamma   90.00
#
_symmetry.space_group_name_H-M   'P 1'
#
loop_
_entity.id
_entity.type
_entity.pdbx_description
1 polymer ?
#
loop_
_entity_poly.entity_id
_entity_poly.type
_entity_poly.pdbx_seq_one_letter_code
_entity_poly.pdbx_strand_id
1 'polypeptide(L)'
;GPPGIGKTTACRLVARLHGAFELLEFNASDSRGQKVLQAMADGVAGNRTLSFGSDSKSGPLGKAVVPKLTRRVVIIMDEVDGMGAGDRGGVAALIRMIKRTRNPIICIC
;
A
#
# COMPACT_ATOMS: atom_id res chain seq x y z
N GLY A 1 -19.22 -4.37 -2.96
CA GLY A 1 -19.97 -4.98 -4.11
C GLY A 1 -19.92 -6.50 -4.02
N PRO A 2 -20.72 -7.28 -4.78
CA PRO A 2 -20.74 -8.74 -4.63
C PRO A 2 -19.35 -9.41 -4.75
N PRO A 3 -19.11 -10.54 -4.06
CA PRO A 3 -17.88 -11.31 -4.25
C PRO A 3 -17.77 -11.82 -5.69
N GLY A 4 -16.55 -11.98 -6.21
CA GLY A 4 -16.31 -12.57 -7.53
C GLY A 4 -16.49 -11.65 -8.75
N ILE A 5 -16.85 -10.37 -8.58
CA ILE A 5 -17.01 -9.41 -9.70
C ILE A 5 -15.67 -8.80 -10.20
N GLY A 6 -14.54 -9.22 -9.62
CA GLY A 6 -13.22 -8.75 -10.04
C GLY A 6 -12.78 -7.39 -9.46
N LYS A 7 -13.32 -6.95 -8.31
CA LYS A 7 -12.96 -5.67 -7.66
C LYS A 7 -11.45 -5.53 -7.44
N THR A 8 -10.84 -6.49 -6.75
CA THR A 8 -9.40 -6.51 -6.46
C THR A 8 -8.57 -6.61 -7.74
N THR A 9 -9.01 -7.45 -8.69
CA THR A 9 -8.37 -7.59 -10.00
C THR A 9 -8.37 -6.29 -10.79
N ALA A 10 -9.50 -5.57 -10.82
CA ALA A 10 -9.62 -4.28 -11.49
C ALA A 10 -8.67 -3.24 -10.87
N CYS A 11 -8.60 -3.17 -9.54
CA CYS A 11 -7.71 -2.24 -8.85
C CYS A 11 -6.23 -2.52 -9.16
N ARG A 12 -5.82 -3.80 -9.19
CA ARG A 12 -4.46 -4.19 -9.60
C ARG A 12 -4.17 -3.82 -11.06
N LEU A 13 -5.13 -4.03 -11.96
CA LEU A 13 -4.97 -3.71 -13.38
C LEU A 13 -4.84 -2.19 -13.58
N VAL A 14 -5.70 -1.39 -12.97
CA VAL A 14 -5.65 0.08 -13.06
C VAL A 14 -4.31 0.61 -12.57
N ALA A 15 -3.82 0.13 -11.43
CA ALA A 15 -2.53 0.54 -10.90
C ALA A 15 -1.36 0.16 -11.83
N ARG A 16 -1.39 -1.03 -12.44
CA ARG A 16 -0.38 -1.47 -13.42
C ARG A 16 -0.44 -0.67 -14.72
N LEU A 17 -1.64 -0.38 -15.23
CA LEU A 17 -1.83 0.39 -16.47
C LEU A 17 -1.35 1.83 -16.34
N HIS A 18 -1.45 2.43 -15.15
CA HIS A 18 -0.90 3.75 -14.88
C HIS A 18 0.64 3.78 -14.78
N GLY A 19 1.33 2.63 -14.80
CA GLY A 19 2.75 2.46 -15.12
C GLY A 19 3.79 3.05 -14.14
N ALA A 20 3.39 3.95 -13.25
CA ALA A 20 4.28 4.72 -12.38
C ALA A 20 4.13 4.41 -10.88
N PHE A 21 3.23 3.48 -10.53
CA PHE A 21 2.93 3.17 -9.14
C PHE A 21 3.39 1.76 -8.75
N GLU A 22 4.05 1.69 -7.59
CA GLU A 22 4.26 0.43 -6.89
C GLU A 22 2.99 0.10 -6.08
N LEU A 23 2.57 -1.16 -6.08
CA LEU A 23 1.30 -1.58 -5.49
C LEU A 23 1.56 -2.26 -4.15
N LEU A 24 1.00 -1.70 -3.08
CA LEU A 24 0.97 -2.33 -1.76
C LEU A 24 -0.46 -2.74 -1.44
N GLU A 25 -0.69 -4.03 -1.30
CA GLU A 25 -2.01 -4.59 -1.02
C GLU A 25 -2.05 -5.18 0.39
N PHE A 26 -3.06 -4.80 1.16
CA PHE A 26 -3.30 -5.29 2.51
C PHE A 26 -4.75 -5.71 2.66
N ASN A 27 -4.98 -6.82 3.35
CA ASN A 27 -6.32 -7.17 3.82
C ASN A 27 -6.58 -6.44 5.15
N ALA A 28 -7.62 -5.61 5.19
CA ALA A 28 -7.96 -4.79 6.35
C ALA A 28 -8.53 -5.60 7.52
N SER A 29 -9.15 -6.75 7.25
CA SER A 29 -9.75 -7.63 8.25
C SER A 29 -8.73 -8.53 8.98
N ASP A 30 -7.52 -8.73 8.43
CA ASP A 30 -6.46 -9.50 9.08
C ASP A 30 -5.71 -8.65 10.12
N SER A 31 -5.49 -9.23 11.30
CA SER A 31 -4.62 -8.72 12.38
C SER A 31 -3.25 -8.21 11.90
N ARG A 32 -2.69 -8.80 10.84
CA ARG A 32 -1.45 -8.34 10.21
C ARG A 32 -1.64 -7.04 9.43
N GLY A 33 -2.72 -6.91 8.66
CA GLY A 33 -3.04 -5.71 7.90
C GLY A 33 -3.32 -4.53 8.82
N GLN A 34 -3.99 -4.75 9.95
CA GLN A 34 -4.25 -3.70 10.95
C GLN A 34 -2.96 -3.14 11.58
N LYS A 35 -2.02 -4.01 11.96
CA LYS A 35 -0.72 -3.58 12.52
C LYS A 35 0.09 -2.77 11.51
N VAL A 36 0.13 -3.22 10.25
CA VAL A 36 0.82 -2.51 9.17
C VAL A 36 0.14 -1.18 8.88
N LEU A 37 -1.19 -1.14 8.85
CA LEU A 37 -1.98 0.08 8.68
C LEU A 37 -1.69 1.08 9.80
N GLN A 38 -1.57 0.63 11.04
CA GLN A 38 -1.31 1.49 12.19
C GLN A 38 0.12 2.03 12.16
N ALA A 39 1.11 1.17 11.86
CA ALA A 39 2.50 1.59 11.64
C ALA A 39 2.65 2.56 10.46
N MET A 40 1.92 2.33 9.36
CA MET A 40 1.84 3.24 8.23
C MET A 40 1.19 4.56 8.65
N ALA A 41 0.03 4.54 9.32
CA ALA A 41 -0.66 5.76 9.75
C ALA A 41 0.19 6.63 10.67
N ASP A 42 1.06 6.02 11.49
CA ASP A 42 1.98 6.72 12.38
C ASP A 42 3.26 7.18 11.65
N GLY A 43 3.76 6.41 10.68
CA GLY A 43 4.99 6.69 9.91
C GLY A 43 4.82 7.54 8.64
N VAL A 44 3.60 7.69 8.12
CA VAL A 44 3.29 8.34 6.80
C VAL A 44 3.38 9.88 6.84
N ALA A 45 4.06 10.47 7.82
CA ALA A 45 4.38 11.90 7.81
C ALA A 45 5.31 12.33 6.66
N GLY A 46 5.97 11.40 5.95
CA GLY A 46 6.89 11.73 4.85
C GLY A 46 7.01 10.63 3.79
N ASN A 47 6.22 10.75 2.71
CA ASN A 47 6.25 9.86 1.55
C ASN A 47 7.62 9.82 0.82
N ARG A 48 8.48 8.89 1.21
CA ARG A 48 9.45 8.23 0.33
C ARG A 48 9.57 6.78 0.78
N THR A 49 8.90 5.87 0.09
CA THR A 49 9.19 4.45 0.20
C THR A 49 10.61 4.24 -0.30
N LEU A 50 11.56 4.05 0.61
CA LEU A 50 12.90 3.59 0.26
C LEU A 50 12.71 2.15 -0.22
N SER A 51 12.68 1.97 -1.54
CA SER A 51 12.81 0.65 -2.14
C SER A 51 14.24 0.20 -1.85
N PHE A 52 14.44 -0.47 -0.71
CA PHE A 52 15.64 -1.26 -0.45
C PHE A 52 15.55 -2.46 -1.40
N GLY A 53 15.96 -2.25 -2.64
CA GLY A 53 16.14 -3.32 -3.60
C GLY A 53 17.04 -4.36 -2.95
N SER A 54 16.53 -5.58 -2.81
CA SER A 54 17.36 -6.75 -2.59
C SER A 54 18.24 -6.96 -3.83
N ASP A 55 19.31 -6.17 -3.95
CA ASP A 55 20.40 -6.48 -4.85
C ASP A 55 21.22 -7.60 -4.20
N SER A 56 20.67 -8.82 -4.25
CA SER A 56 21.47 -10.03 -4.31
C SER A 56 22.16 -10.09 -5.67
N LYS A 57 23.05 -9.14 -5.95
CA LYS A 57 24.02 -9.21 -7.06
C LYS A 57 25.33 -8.57 -6.61
N SER A 58 26.11 -9.36 -5.88
CA SER A 58 27.56 -9.27 -5.88
C SER A 58 28.06 -9.41 -7.32
N GLY A 59 28.41 -8.28 -7.95
CA GLY A 59 29.03 -8.23 -9.27
C GLY A 59 29.86 -6.95 -9.38
N PRO A 60 31.20 -7.04 -9.50
CA PRO A 60 32.07 -5.88 -9.48
C PRO A 60 32.19 -5.32 -10.90
N LEU A 61 31.30 -4.39 -11.30
CA LEU A 61 31.63 -3.34 -12.27
C LEU A 61 30.43 -2.40 -12.48
N GLY A 62 30.64 -1.12 -12.16
CA GLY A 62 30.17 0.01 -12.97
C GLY A 62 28.73 -0.03 -13.46
N LYS A 63 27.78 0.29 -12.58
CA LYS A 63 26.70 1.20 -12.94
C LYS A 63 26.36 2.00 -11.69
N ALA A 64 26.60 3.30 -11.71
CA ALA A 64 25.96 4.21 -10.79
C ALA A 64 24.45 4.03 -10.99
N VAL A 65 23.85 3.15 -10.19
CA VAL A 65 22.40 3.03 -10.09
C VAL A 65 21.97 4.34 -9.47
N VAL A 66 21.65 5.29 -10.32
CA VAL A 66 20.94 6.52 -9.94
C VAL A 66 19.79 6.02 -9.07
N PRO A 67 19.74 6.34 -7.76
CA PRO A 67 18.71 5.82 -6.88
C PRO A 67 17.39 6.27 -7.49
N LYS A 68 16.63 5.32 -8.07
CA LYS A 68 15.46 5.63 -8.90
C LYS A 68 14.48 6.37 -7.99
N LEU A 69 14.43 7.68 -8.21
CA LEU A 69 13.77 8.66 -7.37
C LEU A 69 12.32 8.22 -7.13
N THR A 70 12.02 7.88 -5.88
CA THR A 70 10.67 7.96 -5.30
C THR A 70 9.55 7.36 -6.15
N ARG A 71 9.48 6.02 -6.28
CA ARG A 71 8.27 5.41 -6.85
C ARG A 71 7.08 5.79 -5.98
N ARG A 72 6.06 6.40 -6.58
CA ARG A 72 4.81 6.67 -5.89
C ARG A 72 4.15 5.31 -5.63
N VAL A 73 3.55 5.14 -4.47
CA VAL A 73 2.89 3.88 -4.10
C VAL A 73 1.38 4.06 -4.19
N VAL A 74 0.67 3.07 -4.70
CA VAL A 74 -0.78 2.93 -4.52
C VAL A 74 -1.01 1.89 -3.43
N ILE A 75 -1.78 2.27 -2.41
CA ILE A 75 -2.15 1.37 -1.32
C ILE A 75 -3.54 0.82 -1.63
N ILE A 76 -3.68 -0.49 -1.66
CA ILE A 76 -4.97 -1.19 -1.77
C ILE A 76 -5.29 -1.80 -0.42
N MET A 77 -6.43 -1.42 0.14
CA MET A 77 -7.00 -2.01 1.34
C MET A 77 -8.21 -2.85 0.91
N ASP A 78 -8.07 -4.18 0.95
CA ASP A 78 -9.15 -5.11 0.62
C ASP A 78 -9.95 -5.49 1.88
N GLU A 79 -11.21 -5.91 1.69
CA GLU A 79 -12.13 -6.33 2.76
C GLU A 79 -12.23 -5.31 3.92
N VAL A 80 -12.34 -4.02 3.57
CA VAL A 80 -12.46 -2.92 4.55
C VAL A 80 -13.74 -3.03 5.38
N ASP A 81 -14.77 -3.66 4.82
CA ASP A 81 -16.02 -4.02 5.48
C ASP A 81 -15.87 -5.14 6.51
N GLY A 82 -14.81 -5.94 6.42
CA GLY A 82 -14.44 -6.94 7.41
C GLY A 82 -13.83 -6.37 8.69
N MET A 83 -13.50 -5.06 8.73
CA MET A 83 -13.09 -4.37 9.96
C MET A 83 -14.30 -4.14 10.86
N GLY A 84 -14.50 -5.04 11.83
CA GLY A 84 -15.69 -5.10 12.67
C GLY A 84 -15.60 -4.29 13.97
N ALA A 85 -16.48 -4.59 14.93
CA ALA A 85 -16.59 -3.87 16.20
C ALA A 85 -15.31 -3.87 17.06
N GLY A 86 -14.41 -4.85 16.87
CA GLY A 86 -13.09 -4.90 17.50
C GLY A 86 -12.06 -3.94 16.89
N ASP A 87 -12.31 -3.42 15.69
CA ASP A 87 -11.31 -2.78 14.85
C ASP A 87 -11.50 -1.26 14.74
N ARG A 88 -12.22 -0.66 15.71
CA ARG A 88 -12.41 0.80 15.78
C ARG A 88 -11.09 1.56 15.70
N GLY A 89 -10.01 0.99 16.25
CA GLY A 89 -8.65 1.53 16.14
C GLY A 89 -8.10 1.49 14.71
N GLY A 90 -8.36 0.42 13.98
CA GLY A 90 -7.94 0.23 12.59
C GLY A 90 -8.65 1.18 11.64
N VAL A 91 -9.98 1.31 11.74
CA VAL A 91 -10.76 2.26 10.92
C VAL A 91 -10.32 3.71 11.19
N ALA A 92 -10.09 4.07 12.46
CA ALA A 92 -9.58 5.38 12.81
C ALA A 92 -8.16 5.63 12.24
N ALA A 93 -7.29 4.62 12.25
CA ALA A 93 -5.96 4.69 11.63
C ALA A 93 -6.05 4.86 10.10
N LEU A 94 -6.95 4.12 9.43
CA LEU A 94 -7.22 4.27 8.00
C LEU A 94 -7.67 5.69 7.65
N ILE A 95 -8.62 6.25 8.41
CA ILE A 95 -9.10 7.63 8.20
C ILE A 95 -7.95 8.64 8.40
N ARG A 96 -7.10 8.46 9.42
CA ARG A 96 -5.92 9.30 9.63
C ARG A 96 -4.94 9.20 8.47
N MET A 97 -4.71 7.99 7.96
CA MET A 97 -3.83 7.73 6.83
C MET A 97 -4.36 8.41 5.57
N ILE A 98 -5.66 8.26 5.25
CA ILE A 98 -6.31 8.91 4.11
C ILE A 98 -6.16 10.43 4.16
N LYS A 99 -6.28 11.04 5.35
CA LYS A 99 -6.16 12.50 5.52
C LYS A 99 -4.72 13.03 5.42
N ARG A 100 -3.72 12.19 5.67
CA ARG A 100 -2.30 12.62 5.76
C ARG A 100 -1.46 12.19 4.57
N THR A 101 -1.78 11.05 3.95
CA THR A 101 -0.96 10.49 2.87
C THR A 101 -1.10 11.29 1.59
N ARG A 102 -0.01 11.37 0.81
CA ARG A 102 -0.04 11.81 -0.60
C ARG A 102 -0.10 10.64 -1.58
N ASN A 103 -0.08 9.40 -1.09
CA ASN A 103 -0.18 8.20 -1.90
C ASN A 103 -1.66 7.85 -2.10
N PRO A 104 -2.11 7.54 -3.33
CA PRO A 104 -3.49 7.11 -3.55
C PRO A 104 -3.81 5.83 -2.76
N ILE A 105 -4.97 5.81 -2.12
CA ILE A 105 -5.51 4.65 -1.39
C ILE A 105 -6.78 4.19 -2.11
N ILE A 106 -6.89 2.88 -2.34
CA ILE A 106 -8.08 2.23 -2.88
C ILE A 106 -8.63 1.32 -1.79
N CYS A 107 -9.85 1.60 -1.34
CA CYS A 107 -10.56 0.76 -0.37
C CYS A 107 -11.59 -0.10 -1.10
N ILE A 108 -11.59 -1.41 -0.83
CA ILE A 108 -12.50 -2.37 -1.43
C ILE A 108 -13.43 -2.96 -0.36
N CYS A 109 -14.70 -3.10 -0.74
CA CYS A 109 -15.81 -3.69 0.00
C CYS A 109 -16.79 -4.38 -0.98
#